data_AF-A0A103E0F1-F1
#
_entry.id   AF-A0A103E0F1-F1
#
_cell.length_a   1.000
_cell.length_b   1.000
_cell.length_c   1.000
_cell.angle_alpha   90.00
_cell.angle_beta   90.00
_cell.angle_gamma   90.00
#
_symmetry.space_group_name_H-M   'P 1'
#
loop_
_entity.id
_entity.type
_entity.pdbx_description
1 polymer ?
#
loop_
_entity_poly.entity_id
_entity_poly.type
_entity_poly.pdbx_seq_one_letter_code
_entity_poly.pdbx_strand_id
1 'polypeptide(L)'
;MRALLGEVSEIRRSLEKEYDAARGNPDVKEVLRIKVKSALEHLRSVLEYSAHELRGKYCGDLQPDDRVYFPYARTKSRFEKCREKNLPGLATASPGAANVIASIQPFSCGDNWLISLCDQVNLNKHQSLEKQVRVNSVSSSYTVGRLLKIGGTGTVVTLDRAVYNGVPINGGKALTFTSGMSDEEITAQLGDDALRLPVSREFDWVEFRFASSAEDTLKLIGKAHDEICRYTDEVKLYF
;
A
#
# COMPACT_ATOMS: atom_id res chain seq x y z
N MET A 1 -4.49 12.07 -18.44
CA MET A 1 -4.93 11.70 -17.07
C MET A 1 -5.59 10.33 -16.97
N ARG A 2 -6.70 10.03 -17.67
CA ARG A 2 -7.41 8.73 -17.55
C ARG A 2 -6.53 7.49 -17.78
N ALA A 3 -5.68 7.52 -18.81
CA ALA A 3 -4.78 6.39 -19.09
C ALA A 3 -3.83 6.09 -17.92
N LEU A 4 -3.29 7.12 -17.25
CA LEU A 4 -2.43 6.96 -16.07
C LEU A 4 -3.18 6.38 -14.88
N LEU A 5 -4.42 6.83 -14.65
CA LEU A 5 -5.25 6.26 -13.59
C LEU A 5 -5.61 4.80 -13.86
N GLY A 6 -5.84 4.43 -15.12
CA GLY A 6 -6.02 3.04 -15.54
C GLY A 6 -4.79 2.18 -15.29
N GLU A 7 -3.59 2.69 -15.63
CA GLU A 7 -2.33 2.00 -15.35
C GLU A 7 -2.12 1.77 -13.85
N VAL A 8 -2.40 2.78 -13.01
CA VAL A 8 -2.32 2.65 -11.56
C VAL A 8 -3.30 1.59 -11.04
N SER A 9 -4.50 1.47 -11.61
CA SER A 9 -5.45 0.41 -11.25
C SER A 9 -4.90 -0.99 -11.54
N GLU A 10 -4.24 -1.19 -12.68
CA GLU A 10 -3.63 -2.48 -13.00
C GLU A 10 -2.43 -2.79 -12.11
N ILE A 11 -1.59 -1.79 -11.83
CA ILE A 11 -0.49 -1.92 -10.88
C ILE A 11 -1.03 -2.30 -9.48
N ARG A 12 -2.05 -1.60 -9.00
CA ARG A 12 -2.69 -1.87 -7.70
C ARG A 12 -3.22 -3.31 -7.63
N ARG A 13 -3.96 -3.76 -8.65
CA ARG A 13 -4.46 -5.14 -8.74
C ARG A 13 -3.32 -6.16 -8.71
N SER A 14 -2.20 -5.86 -9.35
CA SER A 14 -1.02 -6.72 -9.28
C SER A 14 -0.40 -6.72 -7.89
N LEU A 15 -0.32 -5.57 -7.21
CA LEU A 15 0.22 -5.49 -5.85
C LEU A 15 -0.68 -6.22 -4.84
N GLU A 16 -2.01 -6.12 -4.97
CA GLU A 16 -2.96 -6.87 -4.15
C GLU A 16 -2.70 -8.38 -4.20
N LYS A 17 -2.45 -8.93 -5.41
CA LYS A 17 -2.08 -10.35 -5.56
C LYS A 17 -0.76 -10.71 -4.88
N GLU A 18 0.23 -9.83 -4.92
CA GLU A 18 1.52 -10.05 -4.23
C GLU A 18 1.34 -10.02 -2.71
N TYR A 19 0.48 -9.14 -2.19
CA TYR A 19 0.13 -9.10 -0.76
C TYR A 19 -0.56 -10.41 -0.34
N ASP A 20 -1.54 -10.87 -1.12
CA ASP A 20 -2.24 -12.13 -0.85
C ASP A 20 -1.28 -13.32 -0.89
N ALA A 21 -0.41 -13.41 -1.89
CA ALA A 21 0.60 -14.47 -1.98
C ALA A 21 1.58 -14.42 -0.80
N ALA A 22 1.98 -13.22 -0.37
CA ALA A 22 2.88 -13.02 0.75
C ALA A 22 2.29 -13.50 2.09
N ARG A 23 0.96 -13.50 2.28
CA ARG A 23 0.32 -14.00 3.52
C ARG A 23 0.74 -15.42 3.88
N GLY A 24 0.88 -16.29 2.89
CA GLY A 24 1.31 -17.68 3.05
C GLY A 24 2.80 -17.94 2.85
N ASN A 25 3.58 -16.91 2.51
CA ASN A 25 4.98 -17.04 2.15
C ASN A 25 5.83 -16.02 2.94
N PRO A 26 6.46 -16.41 4.06
CA PRO A 26 7.24 -15.51 4.90
C PRO A 26 8.54 -15.02 4.23
N ASP A 27 8.98 -15.64 3.13
CA ASP A 27 10.21 -15.27 2.42
C ASP A 27 10.04 -14.04 1.54
N VAL A 28 8.80 -13.66 1.20
CA VAL A 28 8.52 -12.41 0.51
C VAL A 28 8.77 -11.23 1.47
N LYS A 29 9.93 -10.57 1.37
CA LYS A 29 10.30 -9.46 2.26
C LYS A 29 9.88 -8.09 1.74
N GLU A 30 9.59 -7.98 0.45
CA GLU A 30 9.16 -6.75 -0.21
C GLU A 30 8.27 -7.05 -1.41
N VAL A 31 7.48 -6.06 -1.83
CA VAL A 31 6.77 -6.13 -3.11
C VAL A 31 7.59 -5.47 -4.20
N LEU A 32 7.14 -5.62 -5.45
CA LEU A 32 7.83 -5.10 -6.63
C LEU A 32 7.99 -3.58 -6.55
N ARG A 33 9.13 -3.12 -6.03
CA ARG A 33 9.45 -1.69 -5.83
C ARG A 33 9.33 -0.86 -7.11
N ILE A 34 9.62 -1.47 -8.27
CA ILE A 34 9.46 -0.84 -9.59
C ILE A 34 7.99 -0.48 -9.84
N LYS A 35 7.06 -1.40 -9.53
CA LYS A 35 5.61 -1.16 -9.67
C LYS A 35 5.14 -0.07 -8.72
N VAL A 36 5.62 -0.09 -7.47
CA VAL A 36 5.34 0.94 -6.47
C VAL A 36 5.78 2.33 -6.97
N LYS A 37 7.04 2.45 -7.42
CA LYS A 37 7.56 3.70 -8.00
C LYS A 37 6.70 4.17 -9.16
N SER A 38 6.40 3.29 -10.11
CA SER A 38 5.58 3.62 -11.28
C SER A 38 4.19 4.12 -10.88
N ALA A 39 3.51 3.47 -9.94
CA ALA A 39 2.21 3.92 -9.46
C ALA A 39 2.27 5.31 -8.82
N LEU A 40 3.23 5.54 -7.92
CA LEU A 40 3.44 6.84 -7.26
C LEU A 40 3.71 7.95 -8.29
N GLU A 41 4.57 7.68 -9.28
CA GLU A 41 4.89 8.64 -10.34
C GLU A 41 3.69 8.96 -11.22
N HIS A 42 2.91 7.95 -11.63
CA HIS A 42 1.70 8.14 -12.41
C HIS A 42 0.66 8.97 -11.65
N LEU A 43 0.44 8.68 -10.37
CA LEU A 43 -0.46 9.47 -9.51
C LEU A 43 -0.02 10.93 -9.42
N ARG A 44 1.27 11.19 -9.19
CA ARG A 44 1.79 12.56 -9.17
C ARG A 44 1.64 13.24 -10.54
N SER A 45 1.94 12.53 -11.63
CA SER A 45 1.80 13.07 -12.99
C SER A 45 0.37 13.48 -13.31
N VAL A 46 -0.66 12.76 -12.83
CA VAL A 46 -2.06 13.18 -13.00
C VAL A 46 -2.31 14.56 -12.40
N LEU A 47 -1.79 14.81 -11.20
CA LEU A 47 -1.89 16.12 -10.54
C LEU A 47 -1.11 17.21 -11.30
N GLU A 48 0.07 16.90 -11.82
CA GLU A 48 0.85 17.87 -12.61
C GLU A 48 0.12 18.25 -13.91
N TYR A 49 -0.47 17.26 -14.60
CA TYR A 49 -1.24 17.54 -15.82
C TYR A 49 -2.45 18.41 -15.55
N SER A 50 -3.19 18.18 -14.45
CA SER A 50 -4.33 19.05 -14.12
C SER A 50 -3.89 20.49 -13.80
N ALA A 51 -2.74 20.66 -13.13
CA ALA A 51 -2.19 21.99 -12.88
C ALA A 51 -1.80 22.70 -14.18
N HIS A 52 -1.18 21.99 -15.12
CA HIS A 52 -0.84 22.53 -16.44
C HIS A 52 -2.08 22.95 -17.24
N GLU A 53 -3.13 22.13 -17.26
CA GLU A 53 -4.39 22.47 -17.95
C GLU A 53 -5.05 23.71 -17.35
N LEU A 54 -5.16 23.78 -16.01
CA LEU A 54 -5.72 24.96 -15.34
C LEU A 54 -4.89 26.22 -15.59
N ARG A 55 -3.56 26.10 -15.61
CA ARG A 55 -2.67 27.21 -15.91
C ARG A 55 -2.95 27.77 -17.29
N GLY A 56 -2.93 26.92 -18.32
CA GLY A 56 -3.14 27.35 -19.69
C GLY A 56 -4.52 27.99 -19.91
N LYS A 57 -5.53 27.55 -19.15
CA LYS A 57 -6.90 28.09 -19.29
C LYS A 57 -7.16 29.39 -18.53
N TYR A 58 -6.61 29.54 -17.32
CA TYR A 58 -7.02 30.61 -16.40
C TYR A 58 -5.90 31.58 -16.00
N CYS A 59 -4.64 31.23 -16.21
CA CYS A 59 -3.49 31.97 -15.67
C CYS A 59 -2.60 32.58 -16.77
N GLY A 60 -3.04 32.54 -18.03
CA GLY A 60 -2.32 33.03 -19.20
C GLY A 60 -1.38 32.00 -19.84
N ASP A 61 -0.82 32.38 -20.97
CA ASP A 61 0.03 31.52 -21.80
C ASP A 61 1.31 31.12 -21.06
N LEU A 62 1.61 29.83 -21.11
CA LEU A 62 2.86 29.27 -20.58
C LEU A 62 4.02 29.57 -21.53
N GLN A 63 5.10 30.11 -20.99
CA GLN A 63 6.36 30.14 -21.72
C GLN A 63 6.97 28.72 -21.76
N PRO A 64 7.79 28.38 -22.78
CA PRO A 64 8.37 27.05 -22.90
C PRO A 64 9.17 26.57 -21.68
N ASP A 65 9.76 27.51 -20.92
CA ASP A 65 10.58 27.23 -19.74
C ASP A 65 9.79 27.26 -18.41
N ASP A 66 8.50 27.59 -18.46
CA ASP A 66 7.68 27.68 -17.26
C ASP A 66 7.41 26.30 -16.66
N ARG A 67 7.89 26.10 -15.44
CA ARG A 67 7.61 24.89 -14.66
C ARG A 67 6.38 25.13 -13.80
N VAL A 68 5.27 24.49 -14.18
CA VAL A 68 4.05 24.46 -13.38
C VAL A 68 4.07 23.21 -12.54
N TYR A 69 3.86 23.37 -11.24
CA TYR A 69 3.66 22.25 -10.33
C TYR A 69 2.28 22.31 -9.69
N PHE A 70 1.67 21.16 -9.48
CA PHE A 70 0.47 21.03 -8.69
C PHE A 70 0.72 21.61 -7.30
N PRO A 71 -0.09 22.58 -6.84
CA PRO A 71 0.11 23.19 -5.54
C PRO A 71 -0.40 22.27 -4.43
N TYR A 72 0.49 21.94 -3.50
CA TYR A 72 0.14 21.16 -2.31
C TYR A 72 0.86 21.71 -1.08
N ALA A 73 0.18 21.74 0.08
CA ALA A 73 0.81 22.12 1.33
C ALA A 73 0.04 21.66 2.56
N ARG A 74 0.75 21.50 3.69
CA ARG A 74 0.16 21.11 4.99
C ARG A 74 -0.75 22.18 5.59
N THR A 75 -0.53 23.46 5.30
CA THR A 75 -1.29 24.57 5.89
C THR A 75 -1.88 25.48 4.83
N LYS A 76 -3.04 26.08 5.14
CA LYS A 76 -3.76 26.98 4.23
C LYS A 76 -2.88 28.14 3.73
N SER A 77 -2.16 28.81 4.63
CA SER A 77 -1.29 29.94 4.24
C SER A 77 -0.15 29.51 3.30
N ARG A 78 0.46 28.33 3.51
CA ARG A 78 1.49 27.82 2.61
C ARG A 78 0.89 27.41 1.26
N PHE A 79 -0.29 26.81 1.29
CA PHE A 79 -1.02 26.43 0.08
C PHE A 79 -1.36 27.65 -0.77
N GLU A 80 -1.89 28.72 -0.18
CA GLU A 80 -2.22 29.95 -0.92
C GLU A 80 -1.00 30.54 -1.62
N LYS A 81 0.15 30.59 -0.93
CA LYS A 81 1.42 31.02 -1.54
C LYS A 81 1.88 30.09 -2.66
N CYS A 82 1.78 28.77 -2.45
CA CYS A 82 2.16 27.77 -3.44
C CYS A 82 1.26 27.82 -4.68
N ARG A 83 -0.06 27.98 -4.47
CA ARG A 83 -1.04 28.15 -5.52
C ARG A 83 -0.78 29.44 -6.30
N GLU A 84 -0.56 30.57 -5.65
CA GLU A 84 -0.31 31.82 -6.36
C GLU A 84 0.98 31.76 -7.20
N LYS A 85 2.01 31.07 -6.69
CA LYS A 85 3.25 30.84 -7.45
C LYS A 85 3.02 30.01 -8.72
N ASN A 86 2.27 28.91 -8.61
CA ASN A 86 2.13 27.94 -9.70
C ASN A 86 0.93 28.21 -10.61
N LEU A 87 -0.14 28.77 -10.07
CA LEU A 87 -1.44 29.05 -10.69
C LEU A 87 -1.90 30.48 -10.32
N PRO A 88 -1.14 31.51 -10.76
CA PRO A 88 -1.38 32.90 -10.38
C PRO A 88 -2.76 33.37 -10.85
N GLY A 89 -3.47 34.06 -9.98
CA GLY A 89 -4.81 34.58 -10.29
C GLY A 89 -5.93 33.53 -10.43
N LEU A 90 -5.65 32.22 -10.29
CA LEU A 90 -6.65 31.16 -10.46
C LEU A 90 -7.86 31.34 -9.54
N ALA A 91 -7.64 31.75 -8.29
CA ALA A 91 -8.73 31.94 -7.32
C ALA A 91 -9.70 33.05 -7.73
N THR A 92 -9.26 34.01 -8.54
CA THR A 92 -10.09 35.08 -9.08
C THR A 92 -10.76 34.65 -10.38
N ALA A 93 -10.00 34.03 -11.29
CA ALA A 93 -10.48 33.61 -12.60
C ALA A 93 -11.46 32.42 -12.53
N SER A 94 -11.22 31.47 -11.64
CA SER A 94 -12.07 30.31 -11.39
C SER A 94 -12.02 29.91 -9.92
N PRO A 95 -12.85 30.54 -9.06
CA PRO A 95 -12.96 30.18 -7.64
C PRO A 95 -13.33 28.70 -7.45
N GLY A 96 -14.15 28.15 -8.34
CA GLY A 96 -14.55 26.73 -8.31
C GLY A 96 -13.37 25.78 -8.48
N ALA A 97 -12.53 25.98 -9.50
CA ALA A 97 -11.33 25.17 -9.70
C ALA A 97 -10.34 25.31 -8.53
N ALA A 98 -10.16 26.53 -8.01
CA ALA A 98 -9.32 26.77 -6.85
C ALA A 98 -9.83 26.04 -5.59
N ASN A 99 -11.14 25.95 -5.41
CA ASN A 99 -11.76 25.23 -4.30
C ASN A 99 -11.60 23.70 -4.44
N VAL A 100 -11.71 23.14 -5.65
CA VAL A 100 -11.47 21.71 -5.88
C VAL A 100 -10.01 21.32 -5.59
N ILE A 101 -9.04 22.17 -5.94
CA ILE A 101 -7.64 21.92 -5.55
C ILE A 101 -7.48 22.01 -4.03
N ALA A 102 -8.13 22.98 -3.39
CA ALA A 102 -8.04 23.18 -1.95
C ALA A 102 -8.70 22.05 -1.15
N SER A 103 -9.77 21.44 -1.67
CA SER A 103 -10.56 20.42 -0.97
C SER A 103 -9.75 19.17 -0.64
N ILE A 104 -8.79 18.81 -1.50
CA ILE A 104 -7.93 17.63 -1.30
C ILE A 104 -6.70 17.90 -0.42
N GLN A 105 -6.49 19.14 0.01
CA GLN A 105 -5.34 19.50 0.85
C GLN A 105 -5.56 19.06 2.30
N PRO A 106 -4.49 18.72 3.05
CA PRO A 106 -4.60 18.24 4.42
C PRO A 106 -5.38 19.15 5.37
N PHE A 107 -5.23 20.47 5.22
CA PHE A 107 -5.95 21.45 6.04
C PHE A 107 -7.45 21.54 5.72
N SER A 108 -7.91 20.90 4.63
CA SER A 108 -9.32 20.89 4.21
C SER A 108 -9.95 19.50 4.39
N CYS A 109 -9.27 18.44 3.97
CA CYS A 109 -9.79 17.06 4.07
C CYS A 109 -9.45 16.37 5.40
N GLY A 110 -8.54 16.93 6.20
CA GLY A 110 -8.09 16.35 7.47
C GLY A 110 -7.13 15.17 7.33
N ASP A 111 -6.70 14.84 6.11
CA ASP A 111 -5.88 13.67 5.79
C ASP A 111 -4.57 14.10 5.09
N ASN A 112 -3.45 13.47 5.46
CA ASN A 112 -2.12 13.80 4.91
C ASN A 112 -1.73 12.99 3.66
N TRP A 113 -2.62 12.15 3.11
CA TRP A 113 -2.34 11.27 1.96
C TRP A 113 -1.63 11.99 0.81
N LEU A 114 -2.01 13.24 0.49
CA LEU A 114 -1.43 14.00 -0.62
C LEU A 114 0.03 14.34 -0.33
N ILE A 115 0.33 14.67 0.92
CA ILE A 115 1.70 14.97 1.36
C ILE A 115 2.52 13.68 1.37
N SER A 116 1.99 12.60 1.96
CA SER A 116 2.62 11.28 1.93
C SER A 116 2.95 10.85 0.50
N LEU A 117 2.00 10.93 -0.43
CA LEU A 117 2.21 10.62 -1.84
C LEU A 117 3.39 11.41 -2.42
N CYS A 118 3.40 12.74 -2.24
CA CYS A 118 4.41 13.59 -2.85
C CYS A 118 5.80 13.36 -2.22
N ASP A 119 5.86 13.16 -0.91
CA ASP A 119 7.10 12.83 -0.20
C ASP A 119 7.65 11.49 -0.71
N GLN A 120 6.80 10.46 -0.82
CA GLN A 120 7.18 9.13 -1.34
C GLN A 120 7.64 9.17 -2.80
N VAL A 121 7.00 9.97 -3.66
CA VAL A 121 7.45 10.18 -5.05
C VAL A 121 8.84 10.78 -5.09
N ASN A 122 9.10 11.81 -4.28
CA ASN A 122 10.40 12.49 -4.24
C ASN A 122 11.51 11.56 -3.75
N LEU A 123 11.24 10.77 -2.70
CA LEU A 123 12.17 9.76 -2.19
C LEU A 123 12.50 8.72 -3.26
N ASN A 124 11.49 8.13 -3.91
CA ASN A 124 11.68 7.10 -4.93
C ASN A 124 12.28 7.62 -6.25
N LYS A 125 12.24 8.93 -6.52
CA LYS A 125 12.90 9.57 -7.67
C LYS A 125 14.37 9.88 -7.43
N HIS A 126 14.72 10.34 -6.23
CA HIS A 126 16.04 10.94 -5.98
C HIS A 126 16.94 10.11 -5.06
N GLN A 127 16.39 9.20 -4.27
CA GLN A 127 17.11 8.54 -3.17
C GLN A 127 17.19 7.00 -3.30
N SER A 128 16.92 6.45 -4.49
CA SER A 128 16.78 5.02 -4.82
C SER A 128 15.37 4.44 -4.56
N LEU A 129 15.07 3.27 -5.15
CA LEU A 129 13.83 2.54 -4.91
C LEU A 129 13.69 2.24 -3.42
N GLU A 130 12.74 2.90 -2.77
CA GLU A 130 12.64 2.90 -1.31
C GLU A 130 12.46 1.47 -0.77
N LYS A 131 13.19 1.17 0.32
CA LYS A 131 13.07 -0.12 1.00
C LYS A 131 11.70 -0.24 1.67
N GLN A 132 11.14 -1.44 1.62
CA GLN A 132 9.93 -1.77 2.35
C GLN A 132 10.24 -2.68 3.53
N VAL A 133 9.48 -2.52 4.60
CA VAL A 133 9.53 -3.36 5.79
C VAL A 133 8.23 -4.14 5.87
N ARG A 134 8.34 -5.47 5.79
CA ARG A 134 7.20 -6.36 5.96
C ARG A 134 6.76 -6.40 7.42
N VAL A 135 5.46 -6.28 7.64
CA VAL A 135 4.81 -6.45 8.94
C VAL A 135 3.69 -7.47 8.77
N ASN A 136 3.66 -8.46 9.65
CA ASN A 136 2.63 -9.50 9.66
C ASN A 136 1.61 -9.23 10.78
N SER A 137 0.40 -9.72 10.61
CA SER A 137 -0.57 -9.82 11.70
C SER A 137 -0.02 -10.66 12.86
N VAL A 138 -0.41 -10.30 14.09
CA VAL A 138 -0.11 -11.10 15.29
C VAL A 138 -0.85 -12.45 15.23
N SER A 139 -2.10 -12.43 14.77
CA SER A 139 -2.87 -13.62 14.49
C SER A 139 -2.42 -14.28 13.19
N SER A 140 -2.44 -15.61 13.18
CA SER A 140 -2.17 -16.42 11.99
C SER A 140 -2.87 -17.77 12.12
N SER A 141 -2.94 -18.49 11.00
CA SER A 141 -3.26 -19.91 11.00
C SER A 141 -2.08 -20.70 10.48
N TYR A 142 -1.95 -21.95 10.90
CA TYR A 142 -0.97 -22.87 10.35
C TYR A 142 -1.60 -24.22 10.04
N THR A 143 -1.01 -24.90 9.07
CA THR A 143 -1.42 -26.22 8.62
C THR A 143 -0.25 -27.17 8.80
N VAL A 144 -0.53 -28.37 9.30
CA VAL A 144 0.43 -29.46 9.45
C VAL A 144 0.08 -30.54 8.42
N GLY A 145 0.80 -30.56 7.29
CA GLY A 145 0.54 -31.44 6.17
C GLY A 145 -0.92 -31.42 5.72
N ARG A 146 -1.54 -32.61 5.67
CA ARG A 146 -3.00 -32.76 5.46
C ARG A 146 -3.72 -33.19 6.73
N LEU A 147 -3.06 -33.09 7.88
CA LEU A 147 -3.56 -33.61 9.15
C LEU A 147 -4.54 -32.63 9.79
N LEU A 148 -4.15 -31.36 9.91
CA LEU A 148 -4.94 -30.33 10.61
C LEU A 148 -4.55 -28.92 10.17
N LYS A 149 -5.51 -27.99 10.27
CA LYS A 149 -5.30 -26.53 10.23
C LYS A 149 -5.76 -25.95 11.56
N ILE A 150 -4.90 -25.15 12.19
CA ILE A 150 -5.19 -24.44 13.45
C ILE A 150 -5.15 -22.94 13.18
N GLY A 151 -6.14 -22.23 13.73
CA GLY A 151 -6.20 -20.78 13.75
C GLY A 151 -7.10 -20.31 14.89
N GLY A 152 -7.38 -19.02 14.93
CA GLY A 152 -8.14 -18.38 16.01
C GLY A 152 -7.30 -18.12 17.26
N THR A 153 -7.86 -17.42 18.24
CA THR A 153 -7.17 -17.03 19.46
C THR A 153 -7.42 -18.06 20.57
N GLY A 154 -6.35 -18.57 21.18
CA GLY A 154 -6.44 -19.48 22.33
C GLY A 154 -6.82 -20.93 21.97
N THR A 155 -6.79 -21.29 20.68
CA THR A 155 -7.08 -22.67 20.25
C THR A 155 -5.97 -23.61 20.71
N VAL A 156 -6.36 -24.73 21.31
CA VAL A 156 -5.46 -25.83 21.70
C VAL A 156 -6.02 -27.13 21.14
N VAL A 157 -5.20 -27.89 20.45
CA VAL A 157 -5.53 -29.20 19.88
C VAL A 157 -4.51 -30.22 20.37
N THR A 158 -4.99 -31.27 21.03
CA THR A 158 -4.15 -32.39 21.44
C THR A 158 -4.53 -33.63 20.65
N LEU A 159 -3.52 -34.27 20.03
CA LEU A 159 -3.68 -35.55 19.36
C LEU A 159 -2.98 -36.63 20.20
N ASP A 160 -3.76 -37.55 20.77
CA ASP A 160 -3.22 -38.72 21.47
C ASP A 160 -3.04 -39.90 20.51
N ARG A 161 -1.86 -40.53 20.53
CA ARG A 161 -1.51 -41.71 19.71
C ARG A 161 -1.89 -41.57 18.24
N ALA A 162 -1.63 -40.40 17.67
CA ALA A 162 -1.98 -40.08 16.29
C ALA A 162 -1.22 -40.97 15.29
N VAL A 163 -1.92 -41.40 14.24
CA VAL A 163 -1.37 -42.19 13.14
C VAL A 163 -1.65 -41.45 11.83
N TYR A 164 -0.63 -41.30 10.98
CA TYR A 164 -0.77 -40.70 9.66
C TYR A 164 -0.14 -41.64 8.62
N ASN A 165 -0.94 -42.03 7.63
CA ASN A 165 -0.58 -43.05 6.62
C ASN A 165 -0.10 -44.37 7.23
N GLY A 166 -0.75 -44.84 8.31
CA GLY A 166 -0.42 -46.10 8.97
C GLY A 166 0.83 -46.05 9.88
N VAL A 167 1.51 -44.90 9.96
CA VAL A 167 2.70 -44.71 10.80
C VAL A 167 2.36 -43.81 12.00
N PRO A 168 2.66 -44.23 13.25
CA PRO A 168 2.53 -43.39 14.42
C PRO A 168 3.32 -42.08 14.26
N ILE A 169 2.71 -40.95 14.61
CA ILE A 169 3.38 -39.65 14.63
C ILE A 169 4.05 -39.47 16.00
N ASN A 170 5.25 -38.88 16.00
CA ASN A 170 6.09 -38.61 17.16
C ASN A 170 6.28 -39.88 18.04
N GLY A 171 6.48 -41.03 17.39
CA GLY A 171 6.61 -42.32 18.07
C GLY A 171 5.37 -42.74 18.88
N GLY A 172 4.19 -42.21 18.56
CA GLY A 172 2.93 -42.47 19.27
C GLY A 172 2.74 -41.62 20.54
N LYS A 173 3.64 -40.67 20.83
CA LYS A 173 3.48 -39.71 21.92
C LYS A 173 2.41 -38.67 21.56
N ALA A 174 1.76 -38.12 22.58
CA ALA A 174 0.78 -37.05 22.39
C ALA A 174 1.45 -35.80 21.80
N LEU A 175 0.76 -35.15 20.86
CA LEU A 175 1.13 -33.87 20.27
C LEU A 175 0.15 -32.81 20.73
N THR A 176 0.64 -31.63 21.14
CA THR A 176 -0.25 -30.52 21.52
C THR A 176 0.12 -29.29 20.73
N PHE A 177 -0.82 -28.83 19.92
CA PHE A 177 -0.67 -27.68 19.04
C PHE A 177 -1.52 -26.52 19.56
N THR A 178 -0.94 -25.33 19.67
CA THR A 178 -1.65 -24.13 20.10
C THR A 178 -1.60 -23.06 19.01
N SER A 179 -2.60 -22.18 18.93
CA SER A 179 -2.66 -21.16 17.88
C SER A 179 -1.50 -20.16 17.91
N GLY A 180 -0.85 -19.98 19.07
CA GLY A 180 0.29 -19.07 19.24
C GLY A 180 1.67 -19.69 19.02
N MET A 181 1.72 -20.98 18.69
CA MET A 181 2.97 -21.73 18.55
C MET A 181 3.78 -21.28 17.33
N SER A 182 5.10 -21.20 17.45
CA SER A 182 6.01 -20.87 16.33
C SER A 182 6.21 -22.05 15.38
N ASP A 183 6.71 -21.80 14.16
CA ASP A 183 6.99 -22.87 13.19
C ASP A 183 8.10 -23.80 13.69
N GLU A 184 9.08 -23.27 14.44
CA GLU A 184 10.15 -24.03 15.08
C GLU A 184 9.61 -24.93 16.19
N GLU A 185 8.70 -24.44 17.03
CA GLU A 185 8.07 -25.22 18.09
C GLU A 185 7.21 -26.36 17.52
N ILE A 186 6.44 -26.10 16.45
CA ILE A 186 5.66 -27.12 15.74
C ILE A 186 6.60 -28.18 15.17
N THR A 187 7.65 -27.75 14.47
CA THR A 187 8.63 -28.65 13.85
C THR A 187 9.37 -29.49 14.89
N ALA A 188 9.74 -28.91 16.03
CA ALA A 188 10.39 -29.61 17.13
C ALA A 188 9.48 -30.70 17.73
N GLN A 189 8.17 -30.45 17.84
CA GLN A 189 7.22 -31.47 18.29
C GLN A 189 7.04 -32.61 17.29
N LEU A 190 7.10 -32.32 15.98
CA LEU A 190 7.00 -33.33 14.94
C LEU A 190 8.28 -34.15 14.79
N GLY A 191 9.45 -33.58 15.13
CA GLY A 191 10.74 -34.25 14.96
C GLY A 191 10.95 -34.70 13.51
N ASP A 192 11.37 -35.94 13.30
CA ASP A 192 11.58 -36.53 11.97
C ASP A 192 10.32 -36.56 11.11
N ASP A 193 9.12 -36.49 11.72
CA ASP A 193 7.86 -36.48 10.99
C ASP A 193 7.58 -35.16 10.27
N ALA A 194 8.33 -34.09 10.57
CA ALA A 194 8.19 -32.80 9.89
C ALA A 194 8.43 -32.92 8.36
N LEU A 195 9.24 -33.89 7.92
CA LEU A 195 9.49 -34.16 6.49
C LEU A 195 8.24 -34.67 5.76
N ARG A 196 7.37 -35.42 6.44
CA ARG A 196 6.11 -35.97 5.88
C ARG A 196 4.88 -35.14 6.24
N LEU A 197 5.01 -34.23 7.19
CA LEU A 197 3.98 -33.32 7.69
C LEU A 197 4.51 -31.88 7.65
N PRO A 198 4.67 -31.30 6.44
CA PRO A 198 5.22 -29.96 6.30
C PRO A 198 4.33 -28.94 7.01
N VAL A 199 4.96 -27.97 7.67
CA VAL A 199 4.28 -26.87 8.34
C VAL A 199 4.19 -25.69 7.37
N SER A 200 2.99 -25.14 7.20
CA SER A 200 2.78 -23.91 6.42
C SER A 200 1.94 -22.93 7.21
N ARG A 201 2.38 -21.68 7.29
CA ARG A 201 1.69 -20.59 8.00
C ARG A 201 1.08 -19.58 7.03
N GLU A 202 -0.11 -19.12 7.38
CA GLU A 202 -0.84 -18.07 6.68
C GLU A 202 -1.22 -16.98 7.68
N PHE A 203 -0.70 -15.77 7.47
CA PHE A 203 -1.07 -14.58 8.24
C PHE A 203 -2.42 -14.02 7.78
N ASP A 204 -3.17 -13.41 8.69
CA ASP A 204 -4.48 -12.80 8.38
C ASP A 204 -4.30 -11.60 7.45
N TRP A 205 -3.25 -10.82 7.67
CA TRP A 205 -2.82 -9.75 6.78
C TRP A 205 -1.31 -9.59 6.81
N VAL A 206 -0.79 -8.99 5.74
CA VAL A 206 0.59 -8.54 5.63
C VAL A 206 0.57 -7.11 5.12
N GLU A 207 1.49 -6.30 5.63
CA GLU A 207 1.73 -4.93 5.17
C GLU A 207 3.18 -4.83 4.71
N PHE A 208 3.39 -4.05 3.66
CA PHE A 208 4.73 -3.67 3.20
C PHE A 208 4.84 -2.17 3.37
N ARG A 209 5.46 -1.77 4.48
CA ARG A 209 5.52 -0.37 4.89
C ARG A 209 6.75 0.31 4.30
N PHE A 210 6.61 1.55 3.85
CA PHE A 210 7.74 2.38 3.50
C PHE A 210 8.67 2.57 4.72
N ALA A 211 9.97 2.33 4.55
CA ALA A 211 10.92 2.43 5.66
C ALA A 211 10.98 3.86 6.24
N SER A 212 10.71 4.89 5.43
CA SER A 212 10.76 6.30 5.88
C SER A 212 9.52 6.76 6.65
N SER A 213 8.33 6.23 6.36
CA SER A 213 7.06 6.73 6.92
C SER A 213 6.31 5.70 7.78
N ALA A 214 6.70 4.43 7.73
CA ALA A 214 5.96 3.29 8.30
C ALA A 214 4.50 3.16 7.78
N GLU A 215 4.16 3.87 6.69
CA GLU A 215 2.87 3.77 6.04
C GLU A 215 2.86 2.57 5.10
N ASP A 216 1.78 1.79 5.11
CA ASP A 216 1.62 0.66 4.19
C ASP A 216 1.51 1.14 2.75
N THR A 217 2.33 0.55 1.88
CA THR A 217 2.46 0.99 0.50
C THR A 217 1.16 0.83 -0.29
N LEU A 218 0.48 -0.32 -0.16
CA LEU A 218 -0.74 -0.58 -0.91
C LEU A 218 -1.88 0.33 -0.43
N LYS A 219 -2.00 0.55 0.88
CA LYS A 219 -2.96 1.51 1.44
C LYS A 219 -2.74 2.93 0.93
N LEU A 220 -1.49 3.43 0.92
CA LEU A 220 -1.22 4.78 0.40
C LEU A 220 -1.56 4.88 -1.09
N ILE A 221 -1.13 3.92 -1.91
CA ILE A 221 -1.43 3.92 -3.36
C ILE A 221 -2.94 3.85 -3.59
N GLY A 222 -3.64 2.96 -2.90
CA GLY A 222 -5.09 2.80 -3.03
C GLY A 222 -5.83 4.07 -2.64
N LYS A 223 -5.51 4.64 -1.47
CA LYS A 223 -6.07 5.91 -0.99
C LYS A 223 -5.81 7.04 -1.98
N ALA A 224 -4.56 7.25 -2.38
CA ALA A 224 -4.20 8.31 -3.32
C ALA A 224 -4.88 8.13 -4.69
N HIS A 225 -4.99 6.89 -5.19
CA HIS A 225 -5.69 6.59 -6.44
C HIS A 225 -7.18 6.96 -6.35
N ASP A 226 -7.87 6.54 -5.30
CA ASP A 226 -9.29 6.82 -5.10
C ASP A 226 -9.57 8.33 -4.96
N GLU A 227 -8.75 9.03 -4.17
CA GLU A 227 -8.88 10.49 -3.97
C GLU A 227 -8.55 11.27 -5.24
N ILE A 228 -7.52 10.86 -6.00
CA ILE A 228 -7.17 11.50 -7.27
C ILE A 228 -8.24 11.25 -8.33
N CYS A 229 -8.86 10.06 -8.36
CA CYS A 229 -9.99 9.81 -9.26
C CYS A 229 -11.13 10.79 -9.01
N ARG A 230 -11.57 10.93 -7.74
CA ARG A 230 -12.60 11.90 -7.35
C ARG A 230 -12.22 13.34 -7.70
N TYR A 231 -10.99 13.73 -7.36
CA TYR A 231 -10.44 15.04 -7.73
C TYR A 231 -10.53 15.28 -9.24
N THR A 232 -10.08 14.33 -10.07
CA THR A 232 -10.12 14.46 -11.54
C THR A 232 -11.53 14.56 -12.08
N ASP A 233 -12.50 13.89 -11.46
CA ASP A 233 -13.90 13.98 -11.84
C ASP A 233 -14.53 15.33 -11.49
N GLU A 234 -14.07 15.99 -10.45
CA GLU A 234 -14.51 17.34 -10.09
C GLU A 234 -13.79 18.41 -10.92
N VAL A 235 -12.46 18.32 -11.06
CA VAL A 235 -11.68 19.37 -11.72
C VAL A 235 -11.92 19.41 -13.23
N LYS A 236 -12.35 18.30 -13.85
CA LYS A 236 -12.68 18.27 -15.29
C LYS A 236 -13.81 19.20 -15.70
N LEU A 237 -14.65 19.62 -14.76
CA LEU A 237 -15.72 20.60 -15.01
C LEU A 237 -15.15 22.00 -15.32
N TYR A 238 -13.86 22.20 -15.04
CA TYR A 238 -13.14 23.44 -15.27
C TYR A 238 -12.11 23.33 -16.39
N PHE A 239 -11.97 22.17 -17.05
CA PHE A 239 -11.16 22.02 -18.27
C PHE A 239 -11.90 22.50 -19.50
#